data_AF-A0A5M9ZQ28-F1
#
_entry.id   AF-A0A5M9ZQ28-F1
#
_cell.length_a   1.000
_cell.length_b   1.000
_cell.length_c   1.000
_cell.angle_alpha   90.00
_cell.angle_beta   90.00
_cell.angle_gamma   90.00
#
_symmetry.space_group_name_H-M   'P 1'
#
loop_
_entity.id
_entity.type
_entity.pdbx_description
1 polymer ?
#
loop_
_entity_poly.entity_id
_entity_poly.type
_entity_poly.pdbx_seq_one_letter_code
_entity_poly.pdbx_strand_id
1 'polypeptide(L)' 'MALPKYRTSRSHTRSRRANWKAKVPQLVTVTTPEGEVVQVPQNLAAAVRKGYMKP' A
#
# COMPACT_ATOMS: atom_id res chain seq x y z
N MET A 1 -25.57 -23.76 5.62
CA MET A 1 -24.85 -22.47 5.65
C MET A 1 -24.74 -22.01 7.10
N ALA A 2 -23.58 -21.55 7.55
CA ALA A 2 -23.43 -21.05 8.91
C ALA A 2 -23.95 -19.60 9.00
N LEU A 3 -24.82 -19.34 9.98
CA LEU A 3 -25.36 -18.01 10.28
C LEU A 3 -24.88 -17.55 11.66
N PRO A 4 -24.61 -16.25 11.86
CA PRO A 4 -24.27 -15.74 13.18
C PRO A 4 -25.48 -15.85 14.10
N LYS A 5 -25.31 -16.54 15.23
CA LYS A 5 -26.37 -16.71 16.24
C LYS A 5 -26.59 -15.45 17.09
N TYR A 6 -25.53 -14.65 17.29
CA TYR A 6 -25.53 -13.49 18.18
C TYR A 6 -24.97 -12.25 17.49
N ARG A 7 -25.43 -11.08 17.97
CA ARG A 7 -24.84 -9.80 17.59
C ARG A 7 -23.44 -9.68 18.21
N THR A 8 -22.43 -9.44 17.37
CA THR A 8 -21.06 -9.16 17.83
C THR A 8 -21.02 -7.90 18.69
N SER A 9 -20.33 -7.94 19.83
CA SER A 9 -20.20 -6.79 20.73
C SER A 9 -19.58 -5.58 20.03
N ARG A 10 -19.85 -4.38 20.56
CA ARG A 10 -19.28 -3.12 20.05
C ARG A 10 -17.75 -3.16 20.08
N SER A 11 -17.16 -3.63 21.18
CA SER A 11 -15.71 -3.75 21.34
C SER A 11 -15.10 -4.64 20.25
N HIS A 12 -15.60 -5.86 20.07
CA HIS A 12 -15.11 -6.79 19.05
C HIS A 12 -15.25 -6.23 17.62
N THR A 13 -16.38 -5.59 17.34
CA THR A 13 -16.62 -4.98 16.03
C THR A 13 -15.63 -3.84 15.75
N ARG A 14 -15.37 -2.98 16.73
CA ARG A 14 -14.42 -1.86 16.61
C ARG A 14 -12.99 -2.35 16.46
N SER A 15 -12.55 -3.32 17.27
CA SER A 15 -11.21 -3.90 17.18
C SER A 15 -10.97 -4.55 15.82
N ARG A 16 -11.93 -5.33 15.30
CA ARG A 16 -11.81 -5.92 13.95
C ARG A 16 -11.71 -4.86 12.86
N ARG A 17 -12.55 -3.81 12.91
CA ARG A 17 -12.53 -2.73 11.91
C ARG A 17 -11.26 -1.89 11.96
N ALA A 18 -10.68 -1.67 13.13
CA ALA A 18 -9.45 -0.88 13.29
C ALA A 18 -8.23 -1.51 12.58
N ASN A 19 -8.25 -2.83 12.37
CA ASN A 19 -7.21 -3.53 11.61
C ASN A 19 -7.39 -3.44 10.10
N TRP A 20 -8.56 -3.01 9.61
CA TRP A 20 -8.77 -2.76 8.19
C TRP A 20 -8.20 -1.39 7.81
N LYS A 21 -6.88 -1.39 7.58
CA LYS A 21 -6.08 -0.21 7.24
C LYS A 21 -5.05 -0.60 6.17
N ALA A 22 -4.69 0.37 5.33
CA ALA A 22 -3.67 0.18 4.30
C ALA A 22 -2.27 0.44 4.87
N LYS A 23 -1.28 -0.36 4.44
CA LYS A 23 0.12 -0.11 4.74
C LYS A 23 0.69 0.82 3.66
N VAL A 24 1.35 1.89 4.09
CA VAL A 24 2.04 2.81 3.17
C VAL A 24 3.29 2.11 2.61
N PRO A 25 3.53 2.15 1.29
CA PRO A 25 4.74 1.58 0.70
C PRO A 25 5.98 2.39 1.10
N GLN A 26 7.12 1.72 1.23
CA GLN A 26 8.40 2.39 1.41
C GLN A 26 8.83 3.03 0.09
N LEU A 27 9.01 4.34 0.10
CA LEU A 27 9.46 5.10 -1.06
C LEU A 27 10.99 5.20 -1.07
N VAL A 28 11.53 5.18 -2.29
CA VAL A 28 12.96 5.35 -2.59
C VAL A 28 13.10 6.44 -3.64
N THR A 29 14.08 7.31 -3.47
CA THR A 29 14.42 8.34 -4.43
C THR A 29 15.16 7.74 -5.62
N VAL A 30 14.70 8.03 -6.84
CA VAL A 30 15.23 7.50 -8.08
C VAL A 30 15.32 8.63 -9.12
N THR A 31 16.38 8.64 -9.92
CA THR A 31 16.52 9.52 -11.07
C THR A 31 15.99 8.84 -12.32
N THR A 32 15.10 9.50 -13.06
CA THR A 32 14.59 9.03 -14.35
C THR A 32 15.64 9.23 -15.45
N PRO A 33 15.53 8.53 -16.60
CA PRO A 33 16.38 8.78 -17.76
C PRO A 33 16.30 10.23 -18.27
N GLU A 34 15.16 10.89 -18.07
CA GLU A 34 14.93 12.30 -18.41
C GLU A 34 15.59 13.28 -17.41
N GLY A 35 16.21 12.78 -16.34
CA GLY A 35 16.94 13.58 -15.34
C GLY A 35 16.09 14.06 -14.15
N GLU A 36 14.82 13.64 -14.05
CA GLU A 36 13.93 14.02 -12.95
C GLU A 36 14.17 13.14 -11.72
N VAL A 37 14.12 13.74 -10.52
CA VAL A 37 14.26 13.02 -9.25
C VAL A 37 12.88 12.77 -8.64
N VAL A 38 12.48 11.51 -8.56
CA VAL A 38 11.14 11.08 -8.12
C VAL A 38 11.20 10.08 -6.96
N GLN A 39 10.13 10.02 -6.17
CA GLN A 39 9.98 9.03 -5.10
C GLN A 39 9.03 7.92 -5.54
N VAL A 40 9.55 6.69 -5.64
CA VAL A 40 8.79 5.54 -6.11
C VAL A 40 8.92 4.36 -5.15
N PRO A 41 7.92 3.46 -5.09
CA PRO A 41 8.07 2.20 -4.38
C PRO A 41 9.31 1.41 -4.83
N GLN A 42 10.02 0.80 -3.89
CA GLN A 42 11.31 0.14 -4.15
C GLN A 42 11.24 -0.93 -5.27
N ASN A 43 10.13 -1.66 -5.38
CA ASN A 43 9.91 -2.66 -6.42
C ASN A 43 9.81 -2.06 -7.83
N LEU A 44 9.41 -0.79 -7.97
CA LEU A 44 9.29 -0.10 -9.25
C LEU A 44 10.56 0.69 -9.62
N ALA A 45 11.50 0.87 -8.69
CA ALA A 45 12.70 1.67 -8.89
C ALA A 45 13.53 1.24 -10.12
N ALA A 46 13.64 -0.06 -10.39
CA ALA A 46 14.38 -0.56 -11.54
C ALA A 46 13.70 -0.25 -12.89
N ALA A 47 12.37 -0.27 -12.93
CA ALA A 47 11.61 0.07 -14.13
C ALA A 47 11.71 1.57 -14.44
N VAL A 48 11.64 2.40 -13.39
CA VAL A 48 11.74 3.87 -13.48
C VAL A 48 13.13 4.29 -13.95
N ARG A 49 14.22 3.72 -13.38
CA ARG A 49 15.60 3.98 -13.85
C ARG A 49 15.83 3.63 -15.31
N LYS A 50 15.11 2.63 -15.83
CA LYS A 50 15.25 2.16 -17.21
C LYS A 50 14.29 2.86 -18.18
N GLY A 51 13.39 3.72 -17.69
CA GLY A 51 12.40 4.41 -18.51
C GLY A 51 11.22 3.53 -18.97
N TYR A 52 11.05 2.34 -18.40
CA TYR A 52 9.91 1.47 -18.74
C TYR A 52 8.61 1.89 -18.07
N MET A 53 8.69 2.72 -17.03
CA MET A 53 7.54 3.23 -16.30
C MET A 53 7.79 4.70 -15.97
N LYS A 54 6.82 5.55 -16.27
CA LYS A 54 6.82 6.94 -15.82
C LYS A 54 6.19 7.00 -14.42
N PRO A 55 6.88 7.65 -13.47
CA PRO A 55 6.42 7.79 -12.09
C PRO A 55 5.11 8.56 -11.96
#